data_AF-A0A392QGS5-F1
#
_entry.id   AF-A0A392QGS5-F1
#
_cell.length_a   1.000
_cell.length_b   1.000
_cell.length_c   1.000
_cell.angle_alpha   90.00
_cell.angle_beta   90.00
_cell.angle_gamma   90.00
#
_symmetry.space_group_name_H-M   'P 1'
#
loop_
_entity.id
_entity.type
_entity.pdbx_description
1 polymer ?
#
loop_
_entity_poly.entity_id
_entity_poly.type
_entity_poly.pdbx_seq_one_letter_code
_entity_poly.pdbx_strand_id
1 'polypeptide(L)'
;MNMFRSNFISKYDEKEENKCLLLRERIGTSTSDFCDVMCKLSGDRFQDRVRLDWPPPFQEVDSNIEILYCASVNGILCLYQCHGNYLETIAPTATTALWNPATGEYKILPPSLQSYENIEFNVSPVGAGYDHIRDDYKVL
;
A
#
# COMPACT_ATOMS: atom_id res chain seq x y z
N MET A 1 15.07 14.30 16.16
CA MET A 1 14.11 14.45 15.03
C MET A 1 12.99 15.42 15.44
N ASN A 2 13.17 16.74 15.25
CA ASN A 2 12.07 17.74 15.39
C ASN A 2 11.64 18.34 14.04
N MET A 3 12.34 17.98 12.96
CA MET A 3 12.23 18.60 11.62
C MET A 3 11.12 18.01 10.73
N PHE A 4 10.55 16.84 11.11
CA PHE A 4 9.60 16.13 10.26
C PHE A 4 8.13 16.52 10.52
N ARG A 5 7.76 16.92 11.74
CA ARG A 5 6.36 17.22 12.07
C ARG A 5 5.86 18.53 11.45
N SER A 6 6.69 19.58 11.45
CA SER A 6 6.29 20.93 11.02
C SER A 6 6.22 21.09 9.49
N ASN A 7 6.86 20.20 8.74
CA ASN A 7 7.03 20.35 7.28
C ASN A 7 6.23 19.33 6.46
N PHE A 8 5.88 18.17 7.02
CA PHE A 8 5.14 17.12 6.29
C PHE A 8 3.63 17.09 6.60
N ILE A 9 3.22 17.61 7.76
CA ILE A 9 1.82 17.57 8.19
C ILE A 9 1.25 18.97 8.04
N SER A 10 0.35 19.15 7.07
CA SER A 10 -0.37 20.42 6.91
C SER A 10 -1.10 20.77 8.21
N LYS A 11 -1.13 22.06 8.58
CA LYS A 11 -1.69 22.58 9.84
C LYS A 11 -3.23 22.45 9.97
N TYR A 12 -3.88 21.65 9.12
CA TYR A 12 -5.33 21.66 9.00
C TYR A 12 -6.11 21.01 10.13
N ASP A 13 -5.45 20.34 11.09
CA ASP A 13 -6.13 19.92 12.31
C ASP A 13 -5.18 19.85 13.50
N GLU A 14 -5.20 20.87 14.36
CA GLU A 14 -4.39 20.95 15.57
C GLU A 14 -4.99 20.11 16.73
N LYS A 15 -6.16 19.47 16.53
CA LYS A 15 -6.87 18.73 17.58
C LYS A 15 -6.62 17.23 17.63
N GLU A 16 -5.89 16.64 16.69
CA GLU A 16 -5.64 15.20 16.72
C GLU A 16 -4.37 14.84 17.51
N GLU A 17 -4.57 14.39 18.74
CA GLU A 17 -3.57 13.67 19.55
C GLU A 17 -3.13 12.33 18.90
N ASN A 18 -3.82 11.88 17.84
CA ASN A 18 -3.63 10.57 17.20
C ASN A 18 -2.91 10.62 15.85
N LYS A 19 -2.05 11.61 15.62
CA LYS A 19 -1.24 11.67 14.39
C LYS A 19 -0.21 10.54 14.40
N CYS A 20 -0.37 9.59 13.48
CA CYS A 20 0.62 8.55 13.21
C CYS A 20 1.07 8.59 11.75
N LEU A 21 2.29 8.12 11.50
CA LEU A 21 2.83 7.94 10.16
C LEU A 21 2.90 6.44 9.86
N LEU A 22 2.46 6.06 8.67
CA LEU A 22 2.74 4.73 8.13
C LEU A 22 4.00 4.83 7.27
N LEU A 23 5.01 4.02 7.62
CA LEU A 23 6.28 3.96 6.94
C LEU A 23 6.44 2.56 6.32
N ARG A 24 6.49 2.51 4.99
CA ARG A 24 7.00 1.36 4.26
C ARG A 24 8.52 1.48 4.18
N GLU A 25 9.22 0.50 4.74
CA GLU A 25 10.68 0.40 4.69
C GLU A 25 11.06 -0.85 3.89
N ARG A 26 11.99 -0.69 2.94
CA ARG A 26 12.57 -1.82 2.20
C ARG A 26 13.87 -2.22 2.88
N ILE A 27 13.93 -3.42 3.44
CA ILE A 27 15.08 -3.96 4.17
C ILE A 27 15.71 -5.07 3.33
N GLY A 28 17.04 -5.10 3.20
CA GLY A 28 17.73 -6.18 2.50
C GLY A 28 19.19 -6.35 2.94
N THR A 29 19.70 -7.57 2.80
CA THR A 29 21.10 -7.93 3.11
C THR A 29 21.95 -8.13 1.86
N SER A 30 21.33 -8.24 0.68
CA SER A 30 21.94 -8.50 -0.63
C SER A 30 21.13 -7.82 -1.74
N THR A 31 21.58 -7.88 -2.99
CA THR A 31 20.90 -7.27 -4.15
C THR A 31 19.62 -8.00 -4.57
N SER A 32 19.36 -9.21 -4.06
CA SER A 32 18.19 -10.03 -4.40
C SER A 32 17.20 -10.17 -3.25
N ASP A 33 17.66 -10.12 -1.99
CA ASP A 33 16.82 -10.50 -0.85
C ASP A 33 16.29 -9.25 -0.16
N PHE A 34 15.17 -8.73 -0.65
CA PHE A 34 14.49 -7.58 -0.06
C PHE A 34 13.15 -8.00 0.54
N CYS A 35 12.86 -7.48 1.73
CA CYS A 35 11.52 -7.53 2.31
C CYS A 35 10.98 -6.11 2.52
N ASP A 36 9.71 -5.92 2.16
CA ASP A 36 8.96 -4.73 2.52
C ASP A 36 8.43 -4.90 3.95
N VAL A 37 8.66 -3.90 4.80
CA VAL A 37 8.14 -3.85 6.17
C VAL A 37 7.27 -2.62 6.33
N MET A 38 6.06 -2.81 6.86
CA MET A 38 5.19 -1.71 7.25
C MET A 38 5.40 -1.37 8.73
N CYS A 39 5.50 -0.08 9.05
CA CYS A 39 5.64 0.42 10.41
C CYS A 39 4.68 1.55 10.69
N LYS A 40 4.00 1.51 11.83
CA LYS A 40 3.29 2.64 12.42
C LYS A 40 4.26 3.40 13.33
N LEU A 41 4.43 4.69 13.05
CA LEU A 41 5.20 5.61 13.89
C LEU A 41 4.25 6.55 14.62
N SER A 42 4.42 6.68 15.92
CA SER A 42 3.57 7.49 16.79
C SER A 42 4.38 8.20 17.89
N GLY A 43 3.70 8.99 18.70
CA GLY A 43 4.32 9.87 19.69
C GLY A 43 4.81 11.19 19.09
N ASP A 44 5.09 12.17 19.94
CA ASP A 44 5.37 13.55 19.53
C ASP A 44 6.53 13.72 18.55
N ARG A 45 7.49 12.77 18.57
CA ARG A 45 8.68 12.75 17.71
C ARG A 45 8.72 11.52 16.80
N PHE A 46 7.59 10.82 16.63
CA PHE A 46 7.49 9.57 15.85
C PHE A 46 8.47 8.49 16.33
N GLN A 47 8.80 8.52 17.63
CA GLN A 47 9.75 7.59 18.24
C GLN A 47 9.13 6.21 18.49
N ASP A 48 7.81 6.15 18.67
CA ASP A 48 7.11 4.91 18.99
C ASP A 48 6.83 4.17 17.69
N ARG A 49 7.69 3.19 17.40
CA ARG A 49 7.67 2.41 16.17
C ARG A 49 7.09 1.02 16.45
N VAL A 50 6.00 0.70 15.77
CA VAL A 50 5.35 -0.62 15.82
C VAL A 50 5.34 -1.20 14.41
N ARG A 51 5.82 -2.44 14.26
CA ARG A 51 5.71 -3.17 12.99
C ARG A 51 4.27 -3.64 12.80
N LEU A 52 3.77 -3.51 11.57
CA LEU A 52 2.48 -4.02 11.17
C LEU A 52 2.72 -5.24 10.27
N ASP A 53 1.96 -6.30 10.52
CA ASP A 53 1.95 -7.46 9.64
C ASP A 53 1.15 -7.12 8.38
N TRP A 54 1.73 -7.45 7.22
CA TRP A 54 1.02 -7.38 5.96
C TRP A 54 -0.16 -8.36 5.96
N PRO A 55 -1.25 -8.08 5.22
CA PRO A 55 -2.31 -9.06 5.05
C PRO A 55 -1.75 -10.34 4.40
N PRO A 56 -2.32 -11.53 4.67
CA PRO A 56 -1.78 -12.83 4.25
C PRO A 56 -1.25 -12.96 2.81
N PRO A 57 -1.92 -12.43 1.76
CA PRO A 57 -1.42 -12.57 0.38
C PRO A 57 -0.17 -11.74 0.07
N PHE A 58 0.27 -10.89 1.00
CA PHE A 58 1.41 -9.97 0.84
C PHE A 58 2.55 -10.30 1.84
N GLN A 59 2.55 -11.49 2.43
CA GLN A 59 3.57 -11.91 3.40
C GLN A 59 4.76 -12.66 2.78
N GLU A 60 4.74 -12.90 1.46
CA GLU A 60 5.81 -13.64 0.77
C GLU A 60 7.12 -12.85 0.72
N VAL A 61 8.23 -13.58 0.79
CA VAL A 61 9.60 -13.03 0.66
C VAL A 61 9.82 -12.69 -0.83
N ASP A 62 10.48 -11.55 -1.13
CA ASP A 62 10.68 -10.96 -2.48
C ASP A 62 9.49 -10.21 -3.10
N SER A 63 8.56 -9.78 -2.26
CA SER A 63 7.38 -9.02 -2.69
C SER A 63 7.67 -7.51 -2.81
N ASN A 64 7.65 -6.94 -4.02
CA ASN A 64 7.58 -5.48 -4.19
C ASN A 64 6.13 -5.02 -3.98
N ILE A 65 5.78 -4.67 -2.74
CA ILE A 65 4.42 -4.28 -2.37
C ILE A 65 4.23 -2.78 -2.60
N GLU A 66 3.44 -2.41 -3.59
CA GLU A 66 3.11 -1.02 -3.86
C GLU A 66 1.87 -0.58 -3.09
N ILE A 67 1.92 0.63 -2.54
CA ILE A 67 0.73 1.31 -2.02
C ILE A 67 0.32 2.28 -3.13
N LEU A 68 -0.82 2.01 -3.77
CA LEU A 68 -1.30 2.82 -4.89
C LEU A 68 -1.72 4.22 -4.38
N TYR A 69 -1.60 5.23 -5.26
CA TYR A 69 -1.41 6.67 -4.96
C TYR A 69 -2.31 7.34 -3.89
N CYS A 70 -1.86 8.53 -3.47
CA CYS A 70 -2.18 9.36 -2.30
C CYS A 70 -3.66 9.66 -1.96
N ALA A 71 -4.36 8.71 -1.36
CA ALA A 71 -5.18 8.98 -0.17
C ALA A 71 -5.62 7.64 0.41
N SER A 72 -5.37 7.43 1.71
CA SER A 72 -6.20 6.47 2.40
C SER A 72 -7.62 7.01 2.40
N VAL A 73 -8.60 6.21 1.97
CA VAL A 73 -10.00 6.59 2.10
C VAL A 73 -10.53 5.91 3.35
N ASN A 74 -10.89 6.70 4.36
CA ASN A 74 -11.32 6.21 5.67
C ASN A 74 -10.26 5.31 6.35
N GLY A 75 -8.97 5.62 6.14
CA GLY A 75 -7.87 4.83 6.67
C GLY A 75 -7.58 3.53 5.91
N ILE A 76 -8.32 3.22 4.85
CA ILE A 76 -8.09 2.05 4.00
C ILE A 76 -7.04 2.37 2.93
N LEU A 77 -6.06 1.48 2.80
CA LEU A 77 -4.99 1.52 1.80
C LEU A 77 -5.31 0.57 0.65
N CYS A 78 -4.89 0.92 -0.56
CA CYS A 78 -4.90 0.00 -1.70
C CYS A 78 -3.49 -0.55 -1.92
N LEU A 79 -3.34 -1.85 -1.71
CA LEU A 79 -2.11 -2.59 -1.91
C LEU A 79 -2.11 -3.24 -3.29
N TYR A 80 -0.97 -3.20 -3.95
CA TYR A 80 -0.74 -3.83 -5.24
C TYR A 80 0.55 -4.63 -5.20
N GLN A 81 0.51 -5.84 -5.71
CA GLN A 81 1.69 -6.70 -5.82
C GLN A 81 1.67 -7.40 -7.17
N CYS A 82 2.76 -7.27 -7.90
CA CYS A 82 2.98 -7.99 -9.15
C CYS A 82 3.81 -9.24 -8.85
N HIS A 83 3.30 -10.42 -9.19
CA HIS A 83 3.98 -11.70 -9.06
C HIS A 83 4.46 -12.16 -10.44
N GLY A 84 5.75 -12.47 -10.56
CA GLY A 84 6.36 -13.00 -11.77
C GLY A 84 7.61 -12.23 -12.21
N ASN A 85 8.49 -12.90 -12.95
CA ASN A 85 9.66 -12.28 -13.56
C ASN A 85 9.28 -11.68 -14.92
N TYR A 86 9.74 -10.46 -15.22
CA TYR A 86 9.59 -9.82 -16.54
C TYR A 86 10.13 -10.65 -17.72
N LEU A 87 10.82 -11.76 -17.44
CA LEU A 87 11.44 -12.66 -18.42
C LEU A 87 10.61 -13.93 -18.69
N GLU A 88 9.57 -14.20 -17.91
CA GLU A 88 8.70 -15.35 -18.14
C GLU A 88 7.62 -15.03 -19.18
N THR A 89 7.35 -16.00 -20.04
CA THR A 89 6.40 -15.89 -21.17
C THR A 89 4.93 -15.92 -20.73
N ILE A 90 4.68 -16.02 -19.41
CA ILE A 90 3.36 -15.97 -18.80
C ILE A 90 3.13 -14.54 -18.30
N ALA A 91 1.97 -13.96 -18.64
CA ALA A 91 1.61 -12.64 -18.16
C ALA A 91 1.76 -12.57 -16.63
N PRO A 92 2.44 -11.55 -16.09
CA PRO A 92 2.61 -11.44 -14.65
C PRO A 92 1.23 -11.38 -13.96
N THR A 93 1.05 -12.21 -12.94
CA THR A 93 -0.18 -12.23 -12.15
C THR A 93 -0.09 -11.14 -11.09
N ALA A 94 -1.08 -10.27 -11.00
CA ALA A 94 -1.09 -9.20 -10.02
C ALA A 94 -2.20 -9.41 -8.97
N THR A 95 -1.86 -9.13 -7.71
CA THR A 95 -2.79 -9.14 -6.58
C THR A 95 -3.06 -7.70 -6.16
N THR A 96 -4.33 -7.32 -6.09
CA THR A 96 -4.76 -6.03 -5.54
C THR A 96 -5.66 -6.25 -4.33
N ALA A 97 -5.45 -5.49 -3.26
CA ALA A 97 -6.26 -5.57 -2.06
C ALA A 97 -6.54 -4.21 -1.43
N LEU A 98 -7.72 -4.09 -0.83
CA LEU A 98 -8.01 -3.02 0.12
C LEU A 98 -7.66 -3.51 1.51
N TRP A 99 -6.91 -2.72 2.28
CA TRP A 99 -6.44 -3.10 3.61
C TRP A 99 -6.64 -1.97 4.62
N ASN A 100 -7.24 -2.29 5.76
CA ASN A 100 -7.32 -1.40 6.92
C ASN A 100 -6.21 -1.76 7.93
N PRO A 101 -5.11 -0.99 8.03
CA PRO A 101 -4.02 -1.27 8.96
C PRO A 101 -4.41 -1.12 10.44
N ALA A 102 -5.52 -0.44 10.75
CA ALA A 102 -5.99 -0.28 12.12
C ALA A 102 -6.75 -1.50 12.65
N THR A 103 -7.48 -2.22 11.78
CA THR A 103 -8.26 -3.40 12.15
C THR A 103 -7.63 -4.72 11.68
N GLY A 104 -6.70 -4.66 10.72
CA GLY A 104 -6.13 -5.84 10.06
C GLY A 104 -7.06 -6.44 8.99
N GLU A 105 -8.26 -5.91 8.82
CA GLU A 105 -9.20 -6.38 7.82
C GLU A 105 -8.71 -6.05 6.41
N TYR A 106 -8.89 -6.99 5.49
CA TYR A 106 -8.54 -6.81 4.09
C TYR A 106 -9.56 -7.47 3.18
N LYS A 107 -9.62 -6.97 1.94
CA LYS A 107 -10.44 -7.53 0.87
C LYS A 107 -9.60 -7.63 -0.40
N ILE A 108 -9.47 -8.85 -0.93
CA ILE A 108 -8.86 -9.08 -2.23
C ILE A 108 -9.84 -8.63 -3.31
N LEU A 109 -9.33 -7.87 -4.26
CA LEU A 109 -10.11 -7.43 -5.41
C LEU A 109 -9.97 -8.47 -6.54
N PRO A 110 -11.04 -8.73 -7.28
CA PRO A 110 -10.96 -9.62 -8.43
C PRO A 110 -9.99 -9.04 -9.47
N PRO A 111 -9.26 -9.88 -10.23
CA PRO A 111 -8.49 -9.43 -11.37
C PRO A 111 -9.38 -8.63 -12.34
N SER A 112 -8.80 -7.65 -13.04
CA SER A 112 -9.50 -6.99 -14.12
C SER A 112 -9.93 -8.04 -15.16
N LEU A 113 -11.20 -7.98 -15.58
CA LEU A 113 -11.76 -8.85 -16.62
C LEU A 113 -11.20 -8.54 -18.02
N GLN A 114 -10.36 -7.53 -18.16
CA GLN A 114 -9.79 -7.15 -19.44
C GLN A 114 -8.77 -8.21 -19.87
N SER A 115 -9.10 -8.92 -20.95
CA SER A 115 -8.18 -9.87 -21.58
C SER A 115 -6.85 -9.16 -21.89
N TYR A 116 -5.75 -9.75 -21.45
CA TYR A 116 -4.40 -9.30 -21.77
C TYR A 116 -4.03 -9.50 -23.26
N GLU A 117 -4.95 -10.04 -24.07
CA GLU A 117 -4.74 -10.20 -25.51
C GLU A 117 -4.82 -8.84 -26.22
N ASN A 118 -3.69 -8.39 -26.77
CA ASN A 118 -3.55 -7.25 -27.68
C ASN A 118 -3.54 -5.83 -27.06
N ILE A 119 -3.22 -5.67 -25.79
CA ILE A 119 -2.98 -4.34 -25.21
C ILE A 119 -1.46 -4.14 -25.02
N GLU A 120 -0.87 -3.31 -25.88
CA GLU A 120 0.58 -2.99 -25.88
C GLU A 120 1.03 -2.23 -24.62
N PHE A 121 0.07 -1.70 -23.84
CA PHE A 121 0.30 -0.96 -22.59
C PHE A 121 -0.57 -1.51 -21.47
N ASN A 122 -0.06 -2.53 -20.79
CA ASN A 122 -0.64 -3.06 -19.57
C ASN A 122 -0.21 -2.17 -18.39
N VAL A 123 -0.89 -1.04 -18.22
CA VAL A 123 -0.54 -0.09 -17.16
C VAL A 123 -1.03 -0.64 -15.83
N SER A 124 -0.11 -0.82 -14.87
CA SER A 124 -0.47 -1.16 -13.48
C SER A 124 -1.50 -0.14 -12.97
N PRO A 125 -2.44 -0.56 -12.10
CA PRO A 125 -3.39 0.39 -11.54
C PRO A 125 -2.63 1.51 -10.81
N VAL A 126 -3.08 2.74 -11.00
CA VAL A 126 -2.40 3.95 -10.55
C VAL A 126 -2.98 4.47 -9.23
N GLY A 127 -4.20 4.06 -8.85
CA GLY A 127 -4.81 4.54 -7.63
C GLY A 127 -6.09 3.79 -7.21
N ALA A 128 -6.64 4.21 -6.08
CA ALA A 128 -7.96 3.78 -5.64
C ALA A 128 -8.74 4.97 -5.07
N GLY A 129 -10.05 4.93 -5.19
CA GLY A 129 -10.96 5.95 -4.67
C GLY A 129 -12.27 5.35 -4.18
N TYR A 130 -13.03 6.15 -3.44
CA TYR A 130 -14.35 5.78 -2.93
C TYR A 130 -15.42 6.66 -3.58
N ASP A 131 -16.42 6.02 -4.18
CA ASP A 131 -17.59 6.68 -4.71
C ASP A 131 -18.72 6.60 -3.68
N HIS A 132 -18.88 7.70 -2.95
CA HIS A 132 -19.88 7.87 -1.90
C HIS A 132 -21.33 7.77 -2.39
N ILE A 133 -21.60 7.90 -3.69
CA ILE A 133 -22.96 7.78 -4.23
C ILE A 133 -23.34 6.30 -4.33
N ARG A 134 -22.38 5.47 -4.72
CA ARG A 134 -22.57 4.03 -4.92
C ARG A 134 -22.15 3.18 -3.72
N ASP A 135 -21.51 3.80 -2.74
CA ASP A 135 -20.89 3.12 -1.61
C ASP A 135 -19.90 2.03 -2.06
N ASP A 136 -19.12 2.33 -3.10
CA ASP A 136 -18.16 1.40 -3.68
C ASP A 136 -16.74 1.98 -3.78
N TYR A 137 -15.75 1.09 -3.65
CA TYR A 137 -14.35 1.40 -3.92
C TYR A 137 -14.02 1.07 -5.36
N LYS A 138 -13.30 1.97 -6.04
CA LYS A 138 -12.85 1.82 -7.43
C LYS A 138 -11.34 1.86 -7.47
N VAL A 139 -10.77 0.95 -8.26
CA VAL A 139 -9.35 0.97 -8.62
C VAL A 139 -9.23 1.62 -10.00
N LEU A 140 -8.29 2.54 -10.14
CA LEU A 140 -8.05 3.37 -11.32
C LEU A 140 -6.75 2.97 -12.01
#